data_AF-A0A9X2T144-F1
#
_entry.id   AF-A0A9X2T144-F1
#
_cell.length_a   1.000
_cell.length_b   1.000
_cell.length_c   1.000
_cell.angle_alpha   90.00
_cell.angle_beta   90.00
_cell.angle_gamma   90.00
#
_symmetry.space_group_name_H-M   'P 1'
#
loop_
_entity.id
_entity.type
_entity.pdbx_description
1 polymer ?
#
loop_
_entity_poly.entity_id
_entity_poly.type
_entity_poly.pdbx_seq_one_letter_code
_entity_poly.pdbx_strand_id
1 'polypeptide(L)'
;MKNSLPIFVLLIFIFSSCDYKLFSEKYENEELKTYTGDLFFKVVDIRGYYNVPDSSIQNFEAMIKKMKSKAIIPDNEKRLIEFVELLKREELIDKPNFYLKLDSKILRVFLDEKDYQLIQDYNRNDLLSENKKVEISLMGTPIEHGIIKGFEINLVRKVDGITEWEK
;
A
#
# COMPACT_ATOMS: atom_id res chain seq x y z
N MET A 1 -46.73 -9.63 41.52
CA MET A 1 -46.45 -9.04 40.21
C MET A 1 -45.09 -9.54 39.77
N LYS A 2 -45.04 -10.37 38.71
CA LYS A 2 -43.81 -11.00 38.19
C LYS A 2 -43.22 -10.08 37.13
N ASN A 3 -42.01 -9.60 37.35
CA ASN A 3 -41.24 -8.85 36.36
C ASN A 3 -40.64 -9.84 35.35
N SER A 4 -41.16 -9.85 34.13
CA SER A 4 -40.57 -10.55 32.99
C SER A 4 -39.52 -9.64 32.33
N LEU A 5 -38.26 -10.00 32.44
CA LEU A 5 -37.15 -9.41 31.71
C LEU A 5 -37.15 -9.97 30.28
N PRO A 6 -37.14 -9.16 29.19
CA PRO A 6 -37.00 -9.70 27.86
C PRO A 6 -35.53 -10.04 27.59
N ILE A 7 -35.29 -11.31 27.30
CA ILE A 7 -34.05 -11.83 26.71
C ILE A 7 -34.01 -11.30 25.26
N PHE A 8 -33.26 -10.23 25.04
CA PHE A 8 -32.88 -9.75 23.72
C PHE A 8 -31.34 -9.72 23.66
N VAL A 9 -30.72 -10.90 23.78
CA VAL A 9 -29.31 -11.07 23.43
C VAL A 9 -29.25 -11.29 21.93
N LEU A 10 -29.11 -10.15 21.27
CA LEU A 10 -28.62 -9.90 19.92
C LEU A 10 -27.81 -11.08 19.32
N LEU A 11 -28.42 -11.74 18.34
CA LEU A 11 -27.74 -12.49 17.29
C LEU A 11 -27.02 -11.47 16.36
N ILE A 12 -25.77 -11.15 16.62
CA ILE A 12 -24.89 -10.48 15.65
C ILE A 12 -23.52 -11.15 15.67
N PHE A 13 -23.37 -12.34 15.09
CA PHE A 13 -22.04 -12.94 14.83
C PHE A 13 -22.04 -13.97 13.69
N ILE A 14 -22.77 -13.73 12.59
CA ILE A 14 -22.74 -14.67 11.44
C ILE A 14 -22.76 -13.97 10.07
N PHE A 15 -21.94 -12.92 9.88
CA PHE A 15 -21.72 -12.36 8.54
C PHE A 15 -20.26 -12.35 8.06
N SER A 16 -19.28 -12.79 8.86
CA SER A 16 -17.86 -12.67 8.45
C SER A 16 -17.28 -13.87 7.69
N SER A 17 -18.08 -14.91 7.39
CA SER A 17 -17.55 -16.13 6.75
C SER A 17 -17.81 -16.23 5.24
N CYS A 18 -18.73 -15.44 4.67
CA CYS A 18 -19.03 -15.53 3.23
C CYS A 18 -18.06 -14.71 2.38
N ASP A 19 -17.65 -13.53 2.83
CA ASP A 19 -16.76 -12.66 2.06
C ASP A 19 -15.35 -13.25 1.93
N TYR A 20 -14.89 -13.98 2.96
CA TYR A 20 -13.55 -14.57 2.96
C TYR A 20 -13.38 -15.69 1.91
N LYS A 21 -14.43 -16.48 1.67
CA LYS A 21 -14.38 -17.60 0.73
C LYS A 21 -14.39 -17.14 -0.73
N LEU A 22 -15.15 -16.07 -1.02
CA LEU A 22 -15.21 -15.45 -2.34
C LEU A 22 -13.92 -14.69 -2.67
N PHE A 23 -13.28 -14.10 -1.66
CA PHE A 23 -11.96 -13.49 -1.79
C PHE A 23 -10.86 -14.53 -2.05
N SER A 24 -10.89 -15.68 -1.36
CA SER A 24 -9.87 -16.74 -1.55
C SER A 24 -9.92 -17.40 -2.93
N GLU A 25 -11.11 -17.58 -3.52
CA GLU A 25 -11.24 -18.13 -4.88
C GLU A 25 -10.70 -17.17 -5.95
N LYS A 26 -10.75 -15.85 -5.72
CA LYS A 26 -10.26 -14.85 -6.68
C LYS A 26 -8.73 -14.84 -6.83
N TYR A 27 -7.99 -15.30 -5.82
CA TYR A 27 -6.53 -15.20 -5.76
C TYR A 27 -5.83 -16.54 -5.49
N GLU A 28 -6.43 -17.65 -5.91
CA GLU A 28 -6.05 -19.04 -5.59
C GLU A 28 -4.58 -19.43 -5.90
N ASN A 29 -3.85 -18.61 -6.68
CA ASN A 29 -2.46 -18.86 -7.07
C ASN A 29 -1.42 -17.90 -6.45
N GLU A 30 -1.82 -16.93 -5.62
CA GLU A 30 -0.89 -15.98 -5.01
C GLU A 30 -0.69 -16.26 -3.51
N GLU A 31 0.55 -16.13 -3.01
CA GLU A 31 0.88 -16.27 -1.58
C GLU A 31 0.40 -15.02 -0.80
N LEU A 32 -0.91 -14.95 -0.62
CA LEU A 32 -1.63 -13.88 0.04
C LEU A 32 -1.26 -13.82 1.52
N LYS A 33 -0.78 -12.65 1.99
CA LYS A 33 -0.37 -12.42 3.37
C LYS A 33 -1.01 -11.15 3.93
N THR A 34 -1.22 -11.16 5.24
CA THR A 34 -1.59 -9.95 5.99
C THR A 34 -0.32 -9.23 6.45
N TYR A 35 -0.25 -7.93 6.16
CA TYR A 35 0.81 -7.03 6.60
C TYR A 35 0.22 -6.02 7.56
N THR A 36 0.82 -5.89 8.74
CA THR A 36 0.43 -4.89 9.74
C THR A 36 1.62 -4.04 10.10
N GLY A 37 1.45 -2.72 10.03
CA GLY A 37 2.52 -1.76 10.31
C GLY A 37 2.00 -0.34 10.37
N ASP A 38 2.94 0.60 10.42
CA ASP A 38 2.63 2.03 10.52
C ASP A 38 2.75 2.71 9.15
N LEU A 39 1.86 3.68 8.88
CA LEU A 39 1.98 4.57 7.73
C LEU A 39 3.27 5.37 7.83
N PHE A 40 4.11 5.29 6.80
CA PHE A 40 5.40 5.95 6.74
C PHE A 40 5.43 7.00 5.63
N PHE A 41 6.03 8.16 5.89
CA PHE A 41 6.10 9.25 4.92
C PHE A 41 7.51 9.41 4.35
N LYS A 42 7.63 9.45 3.02
CA LYS A 42 8.84 9.91 2.32
C LYS A 42 8.57 11.22 1.59
N VAL A 43 9.43 12.22 1.79
CA VAL A 43 9.22 13.56 1.19
C VAL A 43 9.50 13.56 -0.31
N VAL A 44 10.46 12.77 -0.77
CA VAL A 44 10.77 12.64 -2.20
C VAL A 44 10.61 11.18 -2.62
N ASP A 45 9.57 10.92 -3.41
CA ASP A 45 9.38 9.62 -4.05
C ASP A 45 8.75 9.75 -5.44
N ILE A 46 9.60 9.60 -6.48
CA ILE A 46 9.20 9.78 -7.89
C ILE A 46 9.28 8.42 -8.61
N ARG A 47 8.72 7.36 -8.01
CA ARG A 47 8.86 5.99 -8.52
C ARG A 47 7.52 5.32 -8.86
N GLY A 48 6.60 6.10 -9.43
CA GLY A 48 5.31 5.68 -9.99
C GLY A 48 4.71 6.80 -10.83
N TYR A 49 3.68 6.50 -11.62
CA TYR A 49 3.01 7.42 -12.54
C TYR A 49 1.66 7.93 -12.02
N TYR A 50 1.23 7.46 -10.86
CA TYR A 50 0.01 7.91 -10.23
C TYR A 50 -0.03 9.44 -10.06
N ASN A 51 -1.06 10.08 -10.63
CA ASN A 51 -1.25 11.54 -10.70
C ASN A 51 -0.09 12.33 -11.36
N VAL A 52 0.74 11.67 -12.18
CA VAL A 52 1.81 12.32 -12.94
C VAL A 52 1.27 12.76 -14.31
N PRO A 53 1.52 14.00 -14.77
CA PRO A 53 1.10 14.45 -16.10
C PRO A 53 1.73 13.62 -17.23
N ASP A 54 0.99 13.35 -18.31
CA ASP A 54 1.45 12.58 -19.48
C ASP A 54 2.79 13.07 -20.05
N SER A 55 2.98 14.39 -20.12
CA SER A 55 4.24 14.98 -20.61
C SER A 55 5.44 14.58 -19.76
N SER A 56 5.28 14.51 -18.44
CA SER A 56 6.30 14.04 -17.50
C SER A 56 6.54 12.53 -17.64
N ILE A 57 5.47 11.74 -17.83
CA ILE A 57 5.58 10.30 -18.10
C ILE A 57 6.39 10.05 -19.37
N GLN A 58 6.06 10.74 -20.47
CA GLN A 58 6.76 10.61 -21.75
C GLN A 58 8.25 10.97 -21.64
N ASN A 59 8.58 12.04 -20.91
CA ASN A 59 9.96 12.45 -20.65
C ASN A 59 10.72 11.39 -19.85
N PHE A 60 10.08 10.82 -18.82
CA PHE A 60 10.66 9.76 -18.01
C PHE A 60 10.86 8.47 -18.80
N GLU A 61 9.88 8.06 -19.61
CA GLU A 61 10.00 6.91 -20.53
C GLU A 61 11.13 7.08 -21.54
N ALA A 62 11.27 8.29 -22.11
CA ALA A 62 12.37 8.62 -23.01
C ALA A 62 13.73 8.52 -22.29
N MET A 63 13.80 8.96 -21.02
CA MET A 63 14.99 8.81 -20.19
C MET A 63 15.33 7.33 -19.96
N ILE A 64 14.36 6.51 -19.56
CA ILE A 64 14.55 5.06 -19.36
C ILE A 64 15.01 4.39 -20.65
N LYS A 65 14.40 4.73 -21.81
CA LYS A 65 14.81 4.23 -23.12
C LYS A 65 16.26 4.60 -23.46
N LYS A 66 16.67 5.83 -23.17
CA LYS A 66 18.06 6.30 -23.36
C LYS A 66 19.05 5.58 -22.46
N MET A 67 18.67 5.25 -21.22
CA MET A 67 19.51 4.44 -20.32
C MET A 67 19.71 3.03 -20.88
N LYS A 68 18.64 2.40 -21.37
CA LYS A 68 18.69 1.06 -21.99
C LYS A 68 19.55 0.98 -23.26
N SER A 69 19.71 2.09 -23.99
CA SER A 69 20.52 2.11 -25.23
C SER A 69 22.02 2.27 -24.99
N LYS A 70 22.49 2.40 -23.75
CA LYS A 70 23.92 2.55 -23.45
C LYS A 70 24.64 1.20 -23.62
N ALA A 71 25.85 1.24 -24.15
CA ALA A 71 26.69 0.04 -24.26
C ALA A 71 27.10 -0.53 -22.89
N ILE A 72 27.25 0.34 -21.88
CA ILE A 72 27.50 -0.03 -20.49
C ILE A 72 26.50 0.75 -19.63
N ILE A 73 25.69 0.04 -18.85
CA ILE A 73 24.67 0.61 -17.98
C ILE A 73 25.19 0.62 -16.54
N PRO A 74 25.34 1.79 -15.89
CA PRO A 74 25.68 1.87 -14.48
C PRO A 74 24.67 1.16 -13.57
N ASP A 75 25.11 0.57 -12.46
CA ASP A 75 24.26 -0.24 -11.56
C ASP A 75 23.05 0.51 -10.99
N ASN A 76 23.16 1.83 -10.76
CA ASN A 76 22.04 2.65 -10.32
C ASN A 76 20.97 2.80 -11.42
N GLU A 77 21.38 2.97 -12.68
CA GLU A 77 20.46 3.03 -13.82
C GLU A 77 19.84 1.66 -14.08
N LYS A 78 20.62 0.58 -13.97
CA LYS A 78 20.12 -0.79 -14.09
C LYS A 78 19.01 -1.06 -13.07
N ARG A 79 19.24 -0.73 -11.79
CA ARG A 79 18.22 -0.88 -10.73
C ARG A 79 16.96 -0.06 -10.99
N LEU A 80 17.09 1.15 -11.53
CA LEU A 80 15.94 1.97 -11.90
C LEU A 80 15.16 1.36 -13.05
N ILE A 81 15.85 0.89 -14.10
CA ILE A 81 15.23 0.20 -15.23
C ILE A 81 14.47 -1.03 -14.76
N GLU A 82 15.11 -1.91 -13.99
CA GLU A 82 14.52 -3.14 -13.46
C GLU A 82 13.30 -2.83 -12.60
N PHE A 83 13.36 -1.78 -11.77
CA PHE A 83 12.24 -1.34 -10.96
C PHE A 83 11.05 -0.85 -11.82
N VAL A 84 11.29 -0.04 -12.85
CA VAL A 84 10.21 0.43 -13.75
C VAL A 84 9.61 -0.73 -14.55
N GLU A 85 10.43 -1.65 -15.04
CA GLU A 85 9.96 -2.84 -15.76
C GLU A 85 9.15 -3.77 -14.86
N LEU A 86 9.57 -3.94 -13.60
CA LEU A 86 8.82 -4.66 -12.57
C LEU A 86 7.43 -4.05 -12.39
N LEU A 87 7.35 -2.73 -12.16
CA LEU A 87 6.05 -2.08 -11.97
C LEU A 87 5.13 -2.19 -13.20
N LYS A 88 5.69 -2.14 -14.41
CA LYS A 88 4.89 -2.33 -15.64
C LYS A 88 4.41 -3.76 -15.79
N ARG A 89 5.28 -4.74 -15.56
CA ARG A 89 4.96 -6.17 -15.67
C ARG A 89 3.86 -6.57 -14.69
N GLU A 90 3.89 -6.01 -13.48
CA GLU A 90 2.92 -6.27 -12.42
C GLU A 90 1.68 -5.36 -12.48
N GLU A 91 1.58 -4.50 -13.50
CA GLU A 91 0.47 -3.53 -13.69
C GLU A 91 0.29 -2.57 -12.50
N LEU A 92 1.40 -2.16 -11.88
CA LEU A 92 1.44 -1.29 -10.71
C LEU A 92 1.89 0.14 -11.01
N ILE A 93 2.45 0.40 -12.19
CA ILE A 93 3.12 1.67 -12.49
C ILE A 93 2.19 2.89 -12.33
N ASP A 94 0.91 2.74 -12.65
CA ASP A 94 -0.10 3.80 -12.56
C ASP A 94 -0.92 3.74 -11.26
N LYS A 95 -0.63 2.78 -10.37
CA LYS A 95 -1.39 2.61 -9.12
C LYS A 95 -0.90 3.55 -8.02
N PRO A 96 -1.80 4.06 -7.18
CA PRO A 96 -1.39 4.77 -5.98
C PRO A 96 -0.57 3.85 -5.08
N ASN A 97 0.38 4.45 -4.36
CA ASN A 97 1.23 3.72 -3.44
C ASN A 97 1.53 4.52 -2.18
N PHE A 98 1.90 3.81 -1.13
CA PHE A 98 2.36 4.36 0.14
C PHE A 98 3.45 3.49 0.73
N TYR A 99 4.04 3.94 1.83
CA TYR A 99 5.02 3.16 2.58
C TYR A 99 4.43 2.62 3.86
N LEU A 100 4.63 1.32 4.09
CA LEU A 100 4.27 0.63 5.31
C LEU A 100 5.56 0.29 6.07
N LYS A 101 5.71 0.87 7.26
CA LYS A 101 6.78 0.54 8.20
C LYS A 101 6.37 -0.67 9.02
N LEU A 102 7.06 -1.78 8.80
CA LEU A 102 7.08 -2.93 9.70
C LEU A 102 8.23 -2.76 10.70
N ASP A 103 8.22 -3.55 11.78
CA ASP A 103 9.24 -3.51 12.84
C ASP A 103 10.68 -3.47 12.28
N SER A 104 10.98 -4.31 11.29
CA SER A 104 12.35 -4.47 10.75
C SER A 104 12.60 -3.78 9.41
N LYS A 105 11.56 -3.33 8.70
CA LYS A 105 11.71 -2.87 7.30
C LYS A 105 10.59 -1.94 6.87
N ILE A 106 10.85 -1.16 5.82
CA ILE A 106 9.84 -0.36 5.14
C ILE A 106 9.52 -1.04 3.82
N LEU A 107 8.23 -1.24 3.55
CA LEU A 107 7.72 -1.80 2.31
C LEU A 107 6.98 -0.72 1.53
N ARG A 108 7.05 -0.79 0.20
CA ARG A 108 6.19 0.01 -0.67
C ARG A 108 4.97 -0.82 -1.04
N VAL A 109 3.78 -0.27 -0.81
CA VAL A 109 2.53 -0.97 -1.08
C VAL A 109 1.79 -0.23 -2.19
N PHE A 110 1.46 -0.94 -3.27
CA PHE A 110 0.59 -0.44 -4.33
C PHE A 110 -0.83 -0.96 -4.10
N LEU A 111 -1.82 -0.09 -4.27
CA LEU A 111 -3.23 -0.39 -4.04
C LEU A 111 -4.08 0.06 -5.22
N ASP A 112 -5.30 -0.42 -5.29
CA ASP A 112 -6.31 0.22 -6.11
C ASP A 112 -6.77 1.54 -5.45
N GLU A 113 -7.25 2.47 -6.27
CA GLU A 113 -7.68 3.80 -5.85
C GLU A 113 -8.67 3.76 -4.67
N LYS A 114 -9.64 2.85 -4.73
CA LYS A 114 -10.67 2.66 -3.70
C LYS A 114 -10.06 2.45 -2.30
N ASP A 115 -9.04 1.62 -2.18
CA ASP A 115 -8.41 1.32 -0.90
C ASP A 115 -7.44 2.42 -0.49
N TYR A 116 -6.76 3.03 -1.45
CA TYR A 116 -5.86 4.16 -1.19
C TYR A 116 -6.61 5.38 -0.59
N GLN A 117 -7.86 5.61 -1.00
CA GLN A 117 -8.70 6.68 -0.46
C GLN A 117 -8.91 6.57 1.06
N LEU A 118 -8.78 5.38 1.65
CA LEU A 118 -8.88 5.19 3.11
C LEU A 118 -7.71 5.81 3.88
N ILE A 119 -6.58 6.09 3.21
CA ILE A 119 -5.35 6.59 3.83
C ILE A 119 -4.84 7.90 3.24
N GLN A 120 -5.38 8.36 2.11
CA GLN A 120 -4.89 9.53 1.37
C GLN A 120 -4.95 10.85 2.17
N ASP A 121 -5.91 10.97 3.10
CA ASP A 121 -6.16 12.20 3.84
C ASP A 121 -5.25 12.37 5.08
N TYR A 122 -4.46 11.36 5.42
CA TYR A 122 -3.52 11.47 6.53
C TYR A 122 -2.33 12.35 6.16
N ASN A 123 -2.23 13.49 6.85
CA ASN A 123 -1.12 14.42 6.68
C ASN A 123 -0.03 14.19 7.74
N ARG A 124 1.22 14.10 7.29
CA ARG A 124 2.38 13.96 8.18
C ARG A 124 2.46 15.06 9.25
N ASN A 125 2.25 16.32 8.89
CA ASN A 125 2.42 17.44 9.81
C ASN A 125 1.36 17.42 10.92
N ASP A 126 0.11 17.07 10.57
CA ASP A 126 -0.98 16.95 11.54
C ASP A 126 -0.68 15.82 12.53
N LEU A 127 -0.29 14.65 12.02
CA LEU A 127 0.09 13.50 12.85
C LEU A 127 1.25 13.81 13.80
N LEU A 128 2.28 14.51 13.32
CA LEU A 128 3.41 14.95 14.15
C LEU A 128 2.96 15.95 15.24
N SER A 129 2.11 16.91 14.89
CA SER A 129 1.63 17.94 15.83
C SER A 129 0.76 17.35 16.95
N GLU A 130 0.03 16.28 16.65
CA GLU A 130 -0.87 15.61 17.59
C GLU A 130 -0.19 14.47 18.38
N ASN A 131 1.08 14.16 18.08
CA ASN A 131 1.78 12.97 18.59
C ASN A 131 0.97 11.68 18.32
N LYS A 132 0.51 11.55 17.07
CA LYS A 132 -0.24 10.41 16.57
C LYS A 132 0.52 9.71 15.46
N LYS A 133 0.17 8.45 15.23
CA LYS A 133 0.55 7.65 14.06
C LYS A 133 -0.66 6.93 13.49
N VAL A 134 -0.53 6.35 12.30
CA VAL A 134 -1.60 5.58 11.65
C VAL A 134 -1.14 4.14 11.51
N GLU A 135 -1.86 3.24 12.14
CA GLU A 135 -1.67 1.80 12.00
C GLU A 135 -2.56 1.28 10.87
N ILE A 136 -1.96 0.49 9.99
CA ILE A 136 -2.60 -0.10 8.81
C ILE A 136 -2.42 -1.61 8.88
N SER A 137 -3.51 -2.34 8.63
CA SER A 137 -3.46 -3.76 8.31
C SER A 137 -4.06 -3.99 6.94
N LEU A 138 -3.36 -4.70 6.07
CA LEU A 138 -3.76 -4.95 4.69
C LEU A 138 -3.42 -6.36 4.24
N MET A 139 -4.13 -6.84 3.23
CA MET A 139 -3.83 -8.09 2.55
C MET A 139 -3.14 -7.82 1.22
N GLY A 140 -2.11 -8.60 0.90
CA GLY A 140 -1.35 -8.44 -0.33
C GLY A 140 -0.40 -9.59 -0.60
N THR A 141 0.20 -9.57 -1.79
CA THR A 141 1.24 -10.52 -2.19
C THR A 141 2.59 -9.81 -2.21
N PRO A 142 3.64 -10.38 -1.59
CA PRO A 142 4.98 -9.85 -1.76
C PRO A 142 5.44 -10.10 -3.19
N ILE A 143 6.03 -9.08 -3.80
CA ILE A 143 6.71 -9.23 -5.09
C ILE A 143 8.21 -9.17 -4.80
N GLU A 144 8.95 -8.32 -5.51
CA GLU A 144 10.39 -8.13 -5.38
C GLU A 144 10.70 -6.73 -4.83
N HIS A 145 11.96 -6.50 -4.44
CA HIS A 145 12.44 -5.16 -4.08
C HIS A 145 11.68 -4.46 -2.93
N GLY A 146 11.08 -5.23 -2.02
CA GLY A 146 10.31 -4.68 -0.90
C GLY A 146 8.95 -4.11 -1.31
N ILE A 147 8.42 -4.56 -2.45
CA ILE A 147 7.10 -4.16 -2.97
C ILE A 147 6.05 -5.19 -2.56
N ILE A 148 4.89 -4.67 -2.14
CA ILE A 148 3.65 -5.44 -1.95
C ILE A 148 2.63 -4.97 -2.98
N LYS A 149 2.03 -5.93 -3.69
CA LYS A 149 0.78 -5.72 -4.40
C LYS A 149 -0.35 -5.91 -3.41
N GLY A 150 -0.91 -4.81 -2.93
CA GLY A 150 -2.00 -4.81 -1.97
C GLY A 150 -3.34 -5.03 -2.66
N PHE A 151 -4.24 -5.73 -1.99
CA PHE A 151 -5.57 -6.06 -2.48
C PHE A 151 -6.68 -5.40 -1.69
N GLU A 152 -6.50 -5.26 -0.38
CA GLU A 152 -7.52 -4.70 0.51
C GLU A 152 -6.84 -4.17 1.78
N ILE A 153 -7.29 -3.00 2.26
CA ILE A 153 -6.98 -2.54 3.60
C ILE A 153 -8.09 -2.99 4.55
N ASN A 154 -7.73 -3.85 5.50
CA ASN A 154 -8.65 -4.41 6.48
C ASN A 154 -8.83 -3.50 7.70
N LEU A 155 -7.83 -2.67 8.01
CA LEU A 155 -7.85 -1.78 9.17
C LEU A 155 -7.03 -0.53 8.89
N VAL A 156 -7.60 0.62 9.24
CA VAL A 156 -6.88 1.89 9.38
C VAL A 156 -7.30 2.52 10.69
N ARG A 157 -6.33 2.88 11.54
CA ARG A 157 -6.62 3.60 12.79
C ARG A 157 -5.53 4.59 13.17
N LYS A 158 -5.95 5.77 13.60
CA LYS A 158 -5.08 6.79 14.19
C LYS A 158 -4.92 6.50 15.70
N VAL A 159 -3.69 6.33 16.17
CA VAL A 159 -3.37 5.98 17.56
C VAL A 159 -2.29 6.90 18.13
N ASP A 160 -2.13 6.92 19.44
CA ASP A 160 -1.00 7.60 20.10
C ASP A 160 0.34 7.00 19.65
N GLY A 161 1.29 7.86 19.29
CA GLY A 161 2.62 7.42 18.86
C GLY A 161 3.34 8.42 17.96
N ILE A 162 4.61 8.13 17.69
CA ILE A 162 5.45 8.97 16.84
C ILE A 162 5.26 8.55 15.38
N THR A 163 4.92 9.49 14.52
CA THR A 163 4.95 9.27 13.06
C THR A 163 6.39 9.25 12.56
N GLU A 164 6.84 8.11 12.05
CA GLU A 164 8.14 7.96 11.40
C GLU A 164 8.12 8.47 9.95
N TRP A 165 9.22 9.09 9.52
CA TRP A 165 9.35 9.63 8.16
C TRP A 165 10.82 9.79 7.73
N GLU A 166 11.04 9.91 6.43
CA GLU A 166 12.35 10.16 5.81
C GLU A 166 12.26 11.32 4.81
N LYS A 167 13.36 12.09 4.71
CA LYS A 167 13.49 13.22 3.80
C LYS A 167 13.81 12.79 2.37
#